data_AF-A0A919YJV3-F1
#
_entry.id   AF-A0A919YJV3-F1
#
_cell.length_a   1.000
_cell.length_b   1.000
_cell.length_c   1.000
_cell.angle_alpha   90.00
_cell.angle_beta   90.00
_cell.angle_gamma   90.00
#
_symmetry.space_group_name_H-M   'P 1'
#
loop_
_entity.id
_entity.type
_entity.pdbx_description
1 polymer ?
#
loop_
_entity_poly.entity_id
_entity_poly.type
_entity_poly.pdbx_seq_one_letter_code
_entity_poly.pdbx_strand_id
1 'polypeptide(L)'
;MKNAMNIVIVILSLLCLLLVILVDLFTFELKPDKGISGNGNPGVIFFVLFILLYAALIMSIYMKFLKASGRRYAYAFAGFGGAGTILFSILLIKYVVSQYEEFAGRLEGFGVLNQYTNTVFVNFYSFVLGLSVVFTTIGLVHIVRRRIKKSTR
;
A
#
# COMPACT_ATOMS: atom_id res chain seq x y z
N MET A 1 -27.75 0.62 -3.90
CA MET A 1 -26.51 1.44 -3.89
C MET A 1 -25.44 1.01 -2.89
N LYS A 2 -25.76 0.65 -1.62
CA LYS A 2 -24.74 0.21 -0.63
C LYS A 2 -23.86 -0.97 -1.10
N ASN A 3 -24.47 -1.95 -1.77
CA ASN A 3 -23.75 -3.13 -2.25
C ASN A 3 -22.80 -2.81 -3.42
N ALA A 4 -23.15 -1.86 -4.30
CA ALA A 4 -22.33 -1.49 -5.44
C ALA A 4 -20.96 -0.91 -5.02
N MET A 5 -20.94 -0.02 -4.01
CA MET A 5 -19.69 0.55 -3.51
C MET A 5 -18.80 -0.49 -2.81
N ASN A 6 -19.40 -1.50 -2.17
CA ASN A 6 -18.64 -2.62 -1.59
C ASN A 6 -18.00 -3.47 -2.69
N ILE A 7 -18.75 -3.77 -3.76
CA ILE A 7 -18.27 -4.51 -4.91
C ILE A 7 -17.12 -3.75 -5.58
N VAL A 8 -17.25 -2.44 -5.79
CA VAL A 8 -16.18 -1.60 -6.36
C VAL A 8 -14.91 -1.65 -5.50
N ILE A 9 -15.03 -1.54 -4.18
CA ILE A 9 -13.88 -1.64 -3.27
C ILE A 9 -13.21 -3.02 -3.38
N VAL A 10 -14.00 -4.09 -3.41
CA VAL A 10 -13.45 -5.46 -3.55
C VAL A 10 -12.74 -5.63 -4.89
N ILE A 11 -13.35 -5.20 -6.00
CA ILE A 11 -12.74 -5.27 -7.33
C ILE A 11 -11.44 -4.46 -7.39
N LEU A 12 -11.45 -3.22 -6.89
CA LEU A 12 -10.25 -2.37 -6.87
C LEU A 12 -9.14 -2.99 -6.00
N SER A 13 -9.48 -3.57 -4.85
CA SER A 13 -8.50 -4.30 -4.02
C SER A 13 -7.89 -5.49 -4.75
N LEU A 14 -8.70 -6.29 -5.46
CA LEU A 14 -8.22 -7.44 -6.22
C LEU A 14 -7.35 -7.00 -7.41
N LEU A 15 -7.71 -5.93 -8.11
CA LEU A 15 -6.90 -5.36 -9.19
C LEU A 15 -5.58 -4.80 -8.67
N CYS A 16 -5.58 -4.11 -7.53
CA CYS A 16 -4.34 -3.64 -6.90
C CYS A 16 -3.44 -4.82 -6.52
N LEU A 17 -4.00 -5.88 -5.93
CA LEU A 17 -3.26 -7.08 -5.58
C LEU A 17 -2.66 -7.76 -6.83
N LEU A 18 -3.45 -7.88 -7.90
CA LEU A 18 -2.97 -8.40 -9.18
C LEU A 18 -1.82 -7.55 -9.72
N LEU A 19 -1.93 -6.23 -9.68
CA LEU A 19 -0.86 -5.34 -10.14
C LEU A 19 0.41 -5.44 -9.29
N VAL A 20 0.30 -5.63 -7.97
CA VAL A 20 1.47 -5.93 -7.11
C VAL A 20 2.18 -7.20 -7.58
N ILE A 21 1.42 -8.26 -7.88
CA ILE A 21 1.99 -9.51 -8.40
C ILE A 21 2.62 -9.29 -9.80
N LEU A 22 1.98 -8.50 -10.66
CA LEU A 22 2.54 -8.18 -11.99
C LEU A 22 3.79 -7.30 -11.90
N VAL A 23 3.86 -6.36 -10.96
CA VAL A 23 5.09 -5.60 -10.71
C VAL A 23 6.22 -6.56 -10.34
N ASP A 24 5.97 -7.53 -9.46
CA ASP A 24 6.96 -8.53 -9.08
C ASP A 24 7.41 -9.39 -10.27
N LEU A 25 6.46 -9.97 -11.01
CA LEU A 25 6.74 -10.86 -12.14
C LEU A 25 7.46 -10.17 -13.32
N PHE A 26 7.17 -8.88 -13.55
CA PHE A 26 7.73 -8.14 -14.69
C PHE A 26 8.86 -7.19 -14.28
N THR A 27 9.25 -7.14 -13.01
CA THR A 27 10.45 -6.43 -12.61
C THR A 27 11.67 -7.28 -12.91
N PHE A 28 12.52 -6.81 -13.82
CA PHE A 28 13.82 -7.42 -14.01
C PHE A 28 14.70 -7.16 -12.80
N GLU A 29 15.17 -8.24 -12.17
CA GLU A 29 16.15 -8.17 -11.09
C GLU A 29 17.56 -7.99 -11.64
N LEU A 30 18.36 -7.20 -10.93
CA LEU A 30 19.76 -6.99 -11.28
C LEU A 30 20.55 -8.29 -11.01
N LYS A 31 21.13 -8.90 -12.05
CA LYS A 31 22.01 -10.07 -11.93
C LYS A 31 23.47 -9.64 -12.15
N PRO A 32 24.40 -9.95 -11.23
CA PRO A 32 25.80 -9.48 -11.29
C PRO A 32 26.53 -9.80 -12.61
N ASP A 33 26.18 -10.93 -13.23
CA ASP A 33 26.89 -11.45 -14.42
C ASP A 33 26.09 -11.28 -15.73
N LYS A 34 24.92 -10.63 -15.67
CA LYS A 34 24.11 -10.35 -16.86
C LYS A 34 24.01 -8.85 -17.03
N GLY A 35 24.48 -8.35 -18.18
CA GLY A 35 24.43 -6.94 -18.51
C GLY A 35 23.04 -6.33 -18.27
N ILE A 36 23.04 -5.07 -17.84
CA ILE A 36 21.83 -4.30 -17.60
C ILE A 36 21.16 -4.05 -18.95
N SER A 37 19.98 -4.63 -19.15
CA SER A 37 19.16 -4.35 -20.34
C SER A 37 18.82 -2.86 -20.39
N GLY A 38 19.26 -2.17 -21.43
CA GLY A 38 18.96 -0.76 -21.69
C GLY A 38 17.51 -0.47 -22.09
N ASN A 39 16.67 -1.51 -22.22
CA ASN A 39 15.26 -1.39 -22.65
C ASN A 39 14.27 -1.04 -21.52
N GLY A 40 14.77 -0.70 -20.33
CA GLY A 40 13.94 -0.34 -19.17
C GLY A 40 13.24 -1.54 -18.52
N ASN A 41 12.60 -1.29 -17.38
CA ASN A 41 11.92 -2.32 -16.60
C ASN A 41 10.39 -2.31 -16.87
N PRO A 42 9.81 -3.38 -17.46
CA PRO A 42 8.38 -3.41 -17.79
C PRO A 42 7.47 -3.38 -16.53
N GLY A 43 7.99 -3.79 -15.37
CA GLY A 43 7.35 -3.64 -14.06
C GLY A 43 6.91 -2.20 -13.75
N VAL A 44 7.60 -1.19 -14.28
CA VAL A 44 7.27 0.23 -14.07
C VAL A 44 5.88 0.58 -14.60
N ILE A 45 5.45 -0.01 -15.72
CA ILE A 45 4.11 0.25 -16.29
C ILE A 45 3.03 -0.22 -15.32
N PHE A 46 3.19 -1.42 -14.77
CA PHE A 46 2.28 -1.97 -13.77
C PHE A 46 2.31 -1.16 -12.47
N PHE A 47 3.47 -0.61 -12.09
CA PHE A 47 3.59 0.26 -10.92
C PHE A 47 2.80 1.56 -11.08
N VAL A 48 2.90 2.24 -12.23
CA VAL A 48 2.12 3.45 -12.48
C VAL A 48 0.62 3.16 -12.45
N LEU A 49 0.18 2.06 -13.08
CA LEU A 49 -1.22 1.63 -13.02
C LEU A 49 -1.65 1.29 -11.59
N PHE A 50 -0.77 0.68 -10.80
CA PHE A 50 -1.02 0.37 -9.39
C PHE A 50 -1.29 1.65 -8.60
N ILE A 51 -0.46 2.68 -8.74
CA ILE A 51 -0.65 3.96 -8.03
C ILE A 51 -2.03 4.55 -8.34
N LEU A 52 -2.45 4.56 -9.62
CA LEU A 52 -3.74 5.12 -10.03
C LEU A 52 -4.92 4.36 -9.43
N LEU A 53 -4.92 3.02 -9.53
CA LEU A 53 -6.00 2.20 -8.97
C LEU A 53 -6.00 2.22 -7.44
N TYR A 54 -4.81 2.29 -6.83
CA TYR A 54 -4.67 2.35 -5.39
C TYR A 54 -5.20 3.68 -4.83
N ALA A 55 -4.94 4.80 -5.50
CA ALA A 55 -5.55 6.08 -5.16
C ALA A 55 -7.09 6.03 -5.27
N ALA A 56 -7.62 5.42 -6.33
CA ALA A 56 -9.07 5.22 -6.51
C ALA A 56 -9.68 4.34 -5.40
N LEU A 57 -8.96 3.29 -4.98
CA LEU A 57 -9.34 2.43 -3.86
C LEU A 57 -9.41 3.22 -2.55
N ILE A 58 -8.38 3.99 -2.22
CA ILE A 58 -8.33 4.84 -1.02
C ILE A 58 -9.51 5.82 -1.01
N MET A 59 -9.76 6.50 -2.14
CA MET A 59 -10.85 7.44 -2.26
C MET A 59 -12.22 6.75 -2.08
N SER A 60 -12.40 5.56 -2.64
CA SER A 60 -13.63 4.78 -2.49
C SER A 60 -13.88 4.37 -1.03
N ILE A 61 -12.83 3.92 -0.32
CA ILE A 61 -12.87 3.60 1.11
C ILE A 61 -13.24 4.85 1.91
N TYR A 62 -12.59 5.99 1.64
CA TYR A 62 -12.85 7.25 2.31
C TYR A 62 -14.30 7.72 2.14
N MET A 63 -14.81 7.72 0.90
CA MET A 63 -16.19 8.12 0.60
C MET A 63 -17.23 7.20 1.26
N LYS A 64 -16.96 5.89 1.32
CA LYS A 64 -17.80 4.95 2.06
C LYS A 64 -17.81 5.27 3.56
N PHE A 65 -16.64 5.60 4.09
CA PHE A 65 -16.50 5.90 5.51
C PHE A 65 -17.15 7.23 5.91
N LEU A 66 -17.10 8.26 5.07
CA LEU A 66 -17.84 9.51 5.30
C LEU A 66 -19.35 9.27 5.44
N LYS A 67 -19.90 8.31 4.69
CA LYS A 67 -21.31 7.92 4.78
C LYS A 67 -21.61 7.02 5.99
N ALA A 68 -20.59 6.39 6.60
CA ALA A 68 -20.74 5.54 7.77
C ALA A 68 -20.64 6.37 9.06
N SER A 69 -21.78 6.64 9.71
CA SER A 69 -21.88 7.53 10.86
C SER A 69 -21.76 6.85 12.24
N GLY A 70 -21.27 5.61 12.33
CA GLY A 70 -21.21 4.89 13.61
C GLY A 70 -19.91 5.09 14.37
N ARG A 71 -20.00 5.44 15.67
CA ARG A 71 -18.84 5.57 16.58
C ARG A 71 -18.03 4.26 16.65
N ARG A 72 -18.73 3.12 16.71
CA ARG A 72 -18.13 1.77 16.74
C ARG A 72 -17.25 1.49 15.53
N TYR A 73 -17.66 1.91 14.33
CA TYR A 73 -16.87 1.72 13.12
C TYR A 73 -15.57 2.52 13.14
N ALA A 74 -15.57 3.74 13.69
CA ALA A 74 -14.36 4.54 13.78
C ALA A 74 -13.29 3.92 14.70
N TYR A 75 -13.69 3.41 15.87
CA TYR A 75 -12.77 2.69 16.76
C TYR A 75 -12.30 1.37 16.17
N ALA A 76 -13.19 0.63 15.50
CA ALA A 76 -12.79 -0.61 14.82
C ALA A 76 -11.74 -0.34 13.74
N PHE A 77 -11.96 0.67 12.89
CA PHE A 77 -11.01 1.03 11.83
C PHE A 77 -9.67 1.52 12.40
N ALA A 78 -9.69 2.36 13.44
CA ALA A 78 -8.47 2.81 14.11
C ALA A 78 -7.72 1.64 14.78
N GLY A 79 -8.43 0.72 15.44
CA GLY A 79 -7.84 -0.43 16.12
C GLY A 79 -7.28 -1.46 15.16
N PHE A 80 -8.09 -1.95 14.21
CA PHE A 80 -7.65 -2.92 13.20
C PHE A 80 -6.59 -2.34 12.27
N GLY A 81 -6.77 -1.10 11.80
CA GLY A 81 -5.77 -0.41 11.00
C GLY A 81 -4.47 -0.23 11.78
N GLY A 82 -4.55 0.16 13.06
CA GLY A 82 -3.38 0.37 13.90
C GLY A 82 -2.59 -0.92 14.12
N ALA A 83 -3.28 -2.01 14.48
CA ALA A 83 -2.67 -3.32 14.62
C ALA A 83 -2.03 -3.80 13.31
N GLY A 84 -2.73 -3.64 12.18
CA GLY A 84 -2.20 -3.94 10.86
C GLY A 84 -0.96 -3.11 10.53
N THR A 85 -0.97 -1.81 10.86
CA THR A 85 0.15 -0.90 10.61
C THR A 85 1.40 -1.38 11.33
N ILE A 86 1.27 -1.75 12.61
CA ILE A 86 2.39 -2.26 13.41
C ILE A 86 2.90 -3.58 12.81
N LEU A 87 2.00 -4.55 12.60
CA LEU A 87 2.36 -5.88 12.11
C LEU A 87 3.06 -5.81 10.74
N PHE A 88 2.46 -5.11 9.78
CA PHE A 88 3.01 -5.03 8.43
C PHE A 88 4.23 -4.11 8.33
N SER A 89 4.42 -3.16 9.26
CA SER A 89 5.70 -2.44 9.35
C SER A 89 6.83 -3.39 9.76
N ILE A 90 6.60 -4.25 10.77
CA ILE A 90 7.60 -5.24 11.20
C ILE A 90 7.91 -6.21 10.06
N LEU A 91 6.89 -6.72 9.36
CA LEU A 91 7.08 -7.63 8.23
C LEU A 91 7.80 -6.95 7.06
N LEU A 92 7.46 -5.70 6.73
CA LEU A 92 8.13 -4.94 5.68
C LEU A 92 9.60 -4.67 6.05
N ILE A 93 9.89 -4.30 7.29
CA ILE A 93 11.28 -4.09 7.76
C ILE A 93 12.06 -5.40 7.63
N LYS A 94 11.52 -6.53 8.09
CA LYS A 94 12.19 -7.84 7.95
C LYS A 94 12.45 -8.20 6.49
N TYR A 95 11.46 -7.97 5.63
CA TYR A 95 11.58 -8.20 4.20
C TYR A 95 12.69 -7.31 3.61
N VAL A 96 12.63 -6.00 3.83
CA VAL A 96 13.64 -5.05 3.34
C VAL A 96 15.04 -5.40 3.83
N VAL A 97 15.21 -5.78 5.12
CA VAL A 97 16.51 -6.19 5.64
C VAL A 97 17.03 -7.46 4.95
N SER A 98 16.18 -8.48 4.77
CA SER A 98 16.58 -9.71 4.07
C SER A 98 17.00 -9.46 2.62
N GLN A 99 16.29 -8.56 1.94
CA GLN A 99 16.63 -8.14 0.59
C GLN A 99 17.90 -7.29 0.59
N TYR A 100 18.06 -6.37 1.54
CA TYR A 100 19.24 -5.54 1.65
C TYR A 100 20.50 -6.37 1.90
N GLU A 101 20.46 -7.42 2.72
CA GLU A 101 21.59 -8.35 2.88
C GLU A 101 21.95 -9.04 1.55
N GLU A 102 20.95 -9.34 0.72
CA GLU A 102 21.17 -9.91 -0.62
C GLU A 102 21.71 -8.86 -1.63
N PHE A 103 21.35 -7.59 -1.45
CA PHE A 103 21.64 -6.48 -2.35
C PHE A 103 22.77 -5.54 -1.88
N ALA A 104 23.32 -5.70 -0.69
CA ALA A 104 24.27 -4.76 -0.07
C ALA A 104 25.55 -4.53 -0.90
N GLY A 105 25.95 -5.50 -1.74
CA GLY A 105 27.03 -5.32 -2.72
C GLY A 105 26.57 -5.00 -4.15
N ARG A 106 25.25 -4.94 -4.41
CA ARG A 106 24.62 -4.82 -5.74
C ARG A 106 24.03 -3.42 -6.00
N LEU A 107 23.76 -2.64 -4.95
CA LEU A 107 23.06 -1.35 -5.02
C LEU A 107 23.94 -0.11 -4.85
N GLU A 108 25.21 -0.24 -4.44
CA GLU A 108 26.08 0.92 -4.17
C GLU A 108 26.28 1.84 -5.40
N GLY A 109 26.03 1.34 -6.62
CA GLY A 109 26.08 2.14 -7.85
C GLY A 109 24.75 2.77 -8.31
N PHE A 110 23.62 2.48 -7.64
CA PHE A 110 22.29 2.93 -8.07
C PHE A 110 21.61 3.79 -6.99
N GLY A 111 20.87 4.81 -7.40
CA GLY A 111 20.05 5.62 -6.49
C GLY A 111 19.00 4.79 -5.76
N VAL A 112 18.58 5.25 -4.58
CA VAL A 112 17.61 4.56 -3.69
C VAL A 112 16.32 4.19 -4.42
N LEU A 113 15.88 5.00 -5.39
CA LEU A 113 14.73 4.74 -6.25
C LEU A 113 15.22 4.35 -7.65
N ASN A 114 15.18 3.06 -7.93
CA ASN A 114 15.67 2.47 -9.17
C ASN A 114 14.60 1.52 -9.73
N GLN A 115 14.45 1.50 -11.06
CA GLN A 115 13.55 0.59 -11.75
C GLN A 115 13.83 -0.90 -11.44
N TYR A 116 15.04 -1.26 -11.00
CA TYR A 116 15.42 -2.63 -10.63
C TYR A 116 15.13 -2.97 -9.15
N THR A 117 14.71 -2.00 -8.33
CA THR A 117 14.33 -2.20 -6.92
C THR A 117 12.83 -2.03 -6.68
N ASN A 118 12.03 -1.94 -7.74
CA ASN A 118 10.59 -1.71 -7.65
C ASN A 118 9.86 -2.73 -6.77
N THR A 119 10.27 -3.99 -6.76
CA THR A 119 9.67 -5.06 -5.92
C THR A 119 9.94 -4.86 -4.43
N VAL A 120 11.08 -4.26 -4.07
CA VAL A 120 11.40 -3.89 -2.69
C VAL A 120 10.42 -2.82 -2.17
N PHE A 121 10.02 -1.89 -3.04
CA PHE A 121 9.11 -0.80 -2.69
C PHE A 121 7.62 -1.15 -2.88
N VAL A 122 7.30 -2.00 -3.85
CA VAL A 122 5.94 -2.36 -4.25
C VAL A 122 5.79 -3.86 -4.18
N ASN A 123 5.39 -4.31 -3.00
CA ASN A 123 5.11 -5.70 -2.69
C ASN A 123 3.87 -5.81 -1.83
N PHE A 124 3.49 -7.06 -1.54
CA PHE A 124 2.33 -7.37 -0.71
C PHE A 124 2.38 -6.67 0.65
N TYR A 125 3.53 -6.63 1.33
CA TYR A 125 3.66 -6.00 2.64
C TYR A 125 3.41 -4.50 2.57
N SER A 126 4.00 -3.81 1.59
CA SER A 126 3.80 -2.37 1.37
C SER A 126 2.34 -2.02 1.04
N PHE A 127 1.67 -2.85 0.23
CA PHE A 127 0.26 -2.67 -0.11
C PHE A 127 -0.66 -2.78 1.11
N VAL A 128 -0.50 -3.85 1.90
CA VAL A 128 -1.33 -4.05 3.09
C VAL A 128 -1.00 -3.05 4.19
N LEU A 129 0.28 -2.67 4.33
CA LEU A 129 0.70 -1.59 5.23
C LEU A 129 0.01 -0.27 4.87
N GLY A 130 0.02 0.10 3.59
CA GLY A 130 -0.64 1.33 3.12
C GLY A 130 -2.14 1.34 3.44
N LEU A 131 -2.86 0.24 3.22
CA LEU A 131 -4.28 0.15 3.54
C LEU A 131 -4.52 0.24 5.04
N SER A 132 -3.64 -0.38 5.84
CA SER A 132 -3.70 -0.32 7.29
C SER A 132 -3.53 1.12 7.81
N VAL A 133 -2.56 1.86 7.26
CA VAL A 133 -2.36 3.28 7.57
C VAL A 133 -3.59 4.10 7.21
N VAL A 134 -4.18 3.87 6.04
CA VAL A 134 -5.41 4.56 5.61
C VAL A 134 -6.56 4.31 6.58
N PHE A 135 -6.79 3.05 6.98
CA PHE A 135 -7.83 2.72 7.95
C PHE A 135 -7.58 3.37 9.32
N THR A 136 -6.33 3.36 9.79
CA THR A 136 -5.92 4.04 11.02
C THR A 136 -6.25 5.52 10.95
N THR A 137 -5.76 6.21 9.93
CA THR A 137 -5.92 7.66 9.77
C THR A 137 -7.38 8.05 9.66
N ILE A 138 -8.16 7.35 8.83
CA ILE A 138 -9.60 7.60 8.69
C ILE A 138 -10.32 7.42 10.03
N GLY A 139 -10.02 6.34 10.75
CA GLY A 139 -10.61 6.06 12.07
C GLY A 139 -10.29 7.15 13.09
N LEU A 140 -9.01 7.54 13.20
CA LEU A 140 -8.54 8.57 14.12
C LEU A 140 -9.15 9.95 13.81
N VAL A 141 -9.13 10.38 12.55
CA VAL A 141 -9.70 11.67 12.12
C VAL A 141 -11.16 11.77 12.53
N HIS A 142 -11.93 10.69 12.39
CA HIS A 142 -13.35 10.70 12.75
C HIS A 142 -13.58 10.70 14.26
N ILE A 143 -12.76 9.99 15.03
CA ILE A 143 -12.79 10.03 16.49
C ILE A 143 -12.51 11.45 16.98
N VAL A 144 -11.46 12.09 16.46
CA VAL A 144 -11.07 13.47 16.83
C VAL A 144 -12.16 14.47 16.47
N ARG A 145 -12.65 14.46 15.21
CA ARG A 145 -13.74 15.35 14.75
C ARG A 145 -14.99 15.26 15.63
N ARG A 146 -15.33 14.07 16.12
CA ARG A 146 -16.48 13.87 17.02
C ARG A 146 -16.23 14.38 18.43
N ARG A 147 -15.03 14.18 18.98
CA ARG A 147 -14.67 14.71 20.29
C ARG A 147 -14.74 16.24 20.31
N ILE A 148 -14.22 16.89 19.27
CA ILE A 148 -14.29 18.35 19.11
C ILE A 148 -15.76 18.83 19.10
N LYS A 149 -16.61 18.23 18.26
CA LYS A 149 -18.05 18.58 18.19
C LYS A 149 -18.81 18.40 19.50
N LYS A 150 -18.42 17.43 20.34
CA LYS A 150 -19.02 17.20 21.66
C LYS A 150 -18.55 18.24 22.68
N SER A 151 -17.32 18.74 22.57
CA SER A 151 -16.77 19.75 23.49
C SER A 151 -17.32 21.16 23.26
N THR A 152 -17.84 21.44 22.06
CA THR A 152 -18.42 22.74 21.67
C THR A 152 -19.95 22.81 21.87
N ARG A 153 -20.56 21.78 22.46
CA ARG A 153 -21.98 21.72 22.81
C ARG A 153 -22.10 21.54 24.31
#